data_AF-A0A7S4R301-F1
#
_entry.id   AF-A0A7S4R301-F1
#
_cell.length_a   1.000
_cell.length_b   1.000
_cell.length_c   1.000
_cell.angle_alpha   90.00
_cell.angle_beta   90.00
_cell.angle_gamma   90.00
#
_symmetry.space_group_name_H-M   'P 1'
#
loop_
_entity.id
_entity.type
_entity.pdbx_description
1 polymer ?
#
loop_
_entity_poly.entity_id
_entity_poly.type
_entity_poly.pdbx_seq_one_letter_code
_entity_poly.pdbx_strand_id
1 'polypeptide(L)'
;EKRLPDFSKYVDPQKADADVILRYEPSDQGLPYLKVKLIQKKGGKFPFVTLKKDLALTGSKPGAALKMYDDDWFGSPATIVEMDGEIDMEKMEVQLKEIEESIEG
;
A
#
# COMPACT_ATOMS: atom_id res chain seq x y z
N GLU A 1 11.87 5.10 22.27
CA GLU A 1 12.97 6.06 21.97
C GLU A 1 14.37 5.44 21.95
N LYS A 2 14.82 4.69 22.98
CA LYS A 2 16.20 4.12 23.00
C LYS A 2 16.60 3.24 21.80
N ARG A 3 15.64 2.60 21.12
CA ARG A 3 15.88 1.75 19.93
C ARG A 3 15.94 2.52 18.61
N LEU A 4 15.42 3.75 18.59
CA LEU A 4 15.27 4.52 17.36
C LEU A 4 16.62 4.86 16.70
N PRO A 5 17.69 5.24 17.44
CA PRO A 5 18.99 5.52 16.83
C PRO A 5 19.58 4.30 16.11
N ASP A 6 19.57 3.13 16.75
CA ASP A 6 20.10 1.91 16.14
C ASP A 6 19.22 1.45 14.97
N PHE A 7 17.90 1.51 15.11
CA PHE A 7 16.97 1.17 14.04
C PHE A 7 17.20 2.06 12.80
N SER A 8 17.30 3.37 13.01
CA SER A 8 17.50 4.34 11.91
C SER A 8 18.86 4.19 11.25
N LYS A 9 19.88 3.74 11.99
CA LYS A 9 21.24 3.56 11.47
C LYS A 9 21.43 2.24 10.72
N TYR A 10 20.80 1.16 11.19
CA TYR A 10 21.12 -0.19 10.70
C TYR A 10 19.94 -0.94 10.06
N VAL A 11 18.70 -0.56 10.35
CA VAL A 11 17.51 -1.27 9.85
C VAL A 11 16.80 -0.48 8.77
N ASP A 12 16.47 0.78 9.03
CA ASP A 12 15.72 1.64 8.10
C ASP A 12 16.39 1.80 6.72
N PRO A 13 17.73 1.95 6.61
CA PRO A 13 18.40 2.12 5.32
C PRO A 13 18.24 0.93 4.37
N GLN A 14 17.97 -0.27 4.89
CA GLN A 14 17.77 -1.47 4.06
C GLN A 14 16.56 -1.34 3.11
N LYS A 15 15.65 -0.40 3.37
CA LYS A 15 14.50 -0.10 2.52
C LYS A 15 14.89 0.49 1.15
N ALA A 16 16.08 1.09 1.02
CA ALA A 16 16.53 1.66 -0.25
C ALA A 16 16.84 0.57 -1.30
N ASP A 17 17.25 -0.60 -0.84
CA ASP A 17 17.66 -1.73 -1.67
C ASP A 17 16.53 -2.74 -1.90
N ALA A 18 15.38 -2.59 -1.23
CA ALA A 18 14.25 -3.48 -1.37
C ALA A 18 13.54 -3.27 -2.72
N ASP A 19 13.22 -4.38 -3.41
CA ASP A 19 12.39 -4.35 -4.61
C ASP A 19 10.94 -3.98 -4.29
N VAL A 20 10.45 -4.41 -3.11
CA VAL A 20 9.08 -4.18 -2.66
C VAL A 20 9.03 -3.88 -1.17
N ILE A 21 8.22 -2.89 -0.78
CA ILE A 21 7.97 -2.52 0.61
C ILE A 21 6.48 -2.42 0.88
N LEU A 22 6.06 -3.01 2.00
CA LEU A 22 4.78 -2.72 2.61
C LEU A 22 4.97 -1.65 3.69
N ARG A 23 4.35 -0.49 3.49
CA ARG A 23 4.37 0.63 4.44
C ARG A 23 2.98 0.85 5.01
N TYR A 24 2.91 0.91 6.34
CA TYR A 24 1.68 1.15 7.09
C TYR A 24 1.71 2.56 7.65
N GLU A 25 0.67 3.34 7.38
CA GLU A 25 0.49 4.71 7.85
C GLU A 25 -0.91 4.85 8.48
N PRO A 26 -1.14 5.84 9.36
CA PRO A 26 -2.50 6.21 9.74
C PRO A 26 -3.31 6.56 8.49
N SER A 27 -4.55 6.06 8.43
CA SER A 27 -5.52 6.39 7.39
C SER A 27 -5.85 7.90 7.37
N ASP A 28 -6.16 8.44 6.18
CA ASP A 28 -6.71 9.80 6.06
C ASP A 28 -8.10 9.92 6.72
N GLN A 29 -8.74 8.78 6.98
CA GLN A 29 -10.04 8.66 7.65
C GLN A 29 -9.89 8.58 9.18
N GLY A 30 -8.65 8.63 9.70
CA GLY A 30 -8.31 8.64 11.11
C GLY A 30 -8.10 7.25 11.72
N LEU A 31 -7.66 7.23 12.98
CA LEU A 31 -7.52 5.99 13.76
C LEU A 31 -8.91 5.39 14.07
N PRO A 32 -9.06 4.06 14.08
CA PRO A 32 -8.01 3.03 14.07
C PRO A 32 -7.59 2.53 12.67
N TYR A 33 -8.02 3.19 11.60
CA TYR A 33 -7.81 2.71 10.23
C TYR A 33 -6.39 2.95 9.72
N LEU A 34 -5.97 2.12 8.78
CA LEU A 34 -4.64 2.18 8.17
C LEU A 34 -4.73 2.54 6.69
N LYS A 35 -3.69 3.24 6.23
CA LYS A 35 -3.31 3.35 4.84
C LYS A 35 -2.11 2.44 4.61
N VAL A 36 -2.29 1.44 3.76
CA VAL A 36 -1.24 0.47 3.42
C VAL A 36 -0.75 0.76 2.00
N LYS A 37 0.55 0.93 1.85
CA LYS A 37 1.21 1.18 0.56
C LYS A 37 2.08 -0.01 0.18
N LEU A 38 1.82 -0.60 -0.98
CA LEU A 38 2.70 -1.51 -1.69
C LEU A 38 3.57 -0.68 -2.63
N ILE A 39 4.82 -0.43 -2.22
CA ILE A 39 5.80 0.37 -2.97
C ILE A 39 6.68 -0.59 -3.75
N GLN A 40 6.69 -0.47 -5.08
CA GLN A 40 7.34 -1.42 -5.99
C GLN A 40 8.38 -0.70 -6.83
N LYS A 41 9.66 -0.99 -6.62
CA LYS A 41 10.77 -0.37 -7.33
C LYS A 41 10.74 -0.75 -8.81
N LYS A 42 10.77 0.24 -9.71
CA LYS A 42 10.78 -0.01 -11.16
C LYS A 42 12.07 -0.72 -11.56
N GLY A 43 11.94 -1.79 -12.34
CA GLY A 43 13.06 -2.65 -12.73
C GLY A 43 13.55 -3.62 -11.65
N GLY A 44 12.84 -3.72 -10.51
CA GLY A 44 13.06 -4.76 -9.51
C GLY A 44 12.74 -6.16 -10.05
N LYS A 45 13.12 -7.21 -9.31
CA LYS A 45 12.91 -8.60 -9.73
C LYS A 45 11.54 -9.15 -9.35
N PHE A 46 10.84 -8.46 -8.44
CA PHE A 46 9.53 -8.90 -7.97
C PHE A 46 8.44 -8.60 -9.00
N PRO A 47 7.46 -9.51 -9.20
CA PRO A 47 6.34 -9.27 -10.10
C PRO A 47 5.56 -8.00 -9.72
N PHE A 48 5.26 -7.17 -10.72
CA PHE A 48 4.50 -5.95 -10.49
C PHE A 48 3.02 -6.26 -10.32
N VAL A 49 2.43 -5.64 -9.30
CA VAL A 49 0.99 -5.56 -9.09
C VAL A 49 0.56 -4.14 -9.47
N THR A 50 -0.42 -4.04 -10.36
CA THR A 50 -0.97 -2.77 -10.86
C THR A 50 -2.48 -2.77 -10.70
N LEU A 51 -3.06 -1.58 -10.74
CA LEU A 51 -4.50 -1.38 -10.66
C LEU A 51 -5.01 -0.93 -12.04
N LYS A 52 -6.03 -1.59 -12.59
CA LYS A 52 -6.65 -1.22 -13.88
C LYS A 52 -7.22 0.19 -13.86
N LYS A 53 -7.76 0.58 -12.71
CA LYS A 53 -8.39 1.87 -12.41
C LYS A 53 -8.46 2.03 -10.90
N ASP A 54 -8.46 3.26 -10.41
CA ASP A 54 -8.78 3.56 -9.01
C ASP A 54 -10.12 2.91 -8.62
N LEU A 55 -10.15 2.36 -7.41
CA LEU A 55 -11.29 1.61 -6.89
C LEU A 55 -11.75 2.22 -5.57
N ALA A 56 -13.05 2.39 -5.41
CA ALA A 56 -13.67 2.83 -4.17
C ALA A 56 -14.68 1.78 -3.71
N LEU A 57 -14.40 1.13 -2.58
CA LEU A 57 -15.28 0.15 -1.97
C LEU A 57 -16.36 0.88 -1.20
N THR A 58 -17.47 1.13 -1.88
CA THR A 58 -18.62 1.84 -1.32
C THR A 58 -19.53 0.89 -0.51
N GLY A 59 -20.32 1.45 0.40
CA GLY A 59 -21.34 0.70 1.13
C GLY A 59 -20.97 0.29 2.56
N SER A 60 -19.79 0.64 3.05
CA SER A 60 -19.43 0.62 4.47
C SER A 60 -18.88 1.98 4.89
N LYS A 61 -18.97 2.30 6.19
CA LYS A 61 -18.27 3.44 6.79
C LYS A 61 -17.17 2.88 7.68
N PRO A 62 -15.88 3.22 7.47
CA PRO A 62 -15.35 4.26 6.58
C PRO A 62 -15.30 3.86 5.10
N GLY A 63 -15.32 2.56 4.81
CA GLY A 63 -15.06 2.03 3.46
C GLY A 63 -13.56 2.04 3.14
N ALA A 64 -13.20 1.74 1.90
CA ALA A 64 -11.82 1.81 1.46
C ALA A 64 -11.68 2.37 0.04
N ALA A 65 -10.53 2.98 -0.23
CA ALA A 65 -10.13 3.42 -1.56
C ALA A 65 -8.78 2.83 -1.93
N LEU A 66 -8.68 2.26 -3.12
CA LEU A 66 -7.43 1.79 -3.72
C LEU A 66 -7.02 2.75 -4.84
N LYS A 67 -5.75 3.13 -4.85
CA LYS A 67 -5.16 4.02 -5.86
C LYS A 67 -3.82 3.51 -6.31
N MET A 68 -3.44 3.87 -7.53
CA MET A 68 -2.11 3.59 -8.07
C MET A 68 -1.49 4.86 -8.64
N TYR A 69 -0.23 5.11 -8.31
CA TYR A 69 0.55 6.22 -8.84
C TYR A 69 2.05 5.91 -8.83
N ASP A 70 2.81 6.68 -9.62
CA ASP A 70 4.27 6.63 -9.59
C ASP A 70 4.83 7.65 -8.59
N ASP A 71 5.91 7.29 -7.90
CA ASP A 71 6.60 8.15 -6.94
C ASP A 71 8.10 7.82 -6.88
N ASP A 72 8.84 8.59 -6.08
CA ASP A 72 10.23 8.32 -5.72
C ASP A 72 10.33 7.58 -4.38
N TRP A 73 11.15 6.53 -4.35
CA TRP A 73 11.49 5.81 -3.14
C TRP A 73 13.01 5.74 -2.97
N PHE A 74 13.54 6.52 -2.03
CA PHE A 74 14.98 6.63 -1.77
C PHE A 74 15.80 6.97 -3.03
N GLY A 75 15.31 7.88 -3.87
CA GLY A 75 15.95 8.27 -5.13
C GLY A 75 15.78 7.26 -6.27
N SER A 76 14.95 6.23 -6.08
CA SER A 76 14.61 5.24 -7.09
C SER A 76 13.16 5.39 -7.55
N PRO A 77 12.86 5.32 -8.85
CA PRO A 77 11.48 5.37 -9.33
C PRO A 77 10.71 4.12 -8.88
N ALA A 78 9.51 4.32 -8.36
CA ALA A 78 8.63 3.26 -7.87
C ALA A 78 7.19 3.47 -8.34
N THR A 79 6.42 2.37 -8.40
CA THR A 79 4.97 2.40 -8.54
C THR A 79 4.35 1.97 -7.22
N ILE A 80 3.42 2.78 -6.73
CA ILE A 80 2.76 2.59 -5.45
C ILE A 80 1.32 2.16 -5.72
N VAL A 81 0.91 1.04 -5.14
CA VAL A 81 -0.51 0.69 -4.97
C VAL A 81 -0.84 0.90 -3.51
N GLU A 82 -1.77 1.81 -3.22
CA GLU A 82 -2.19 2.10 -1.85
C GLU A 82 -3.65 1.74 -1.62
N MET A 83 -3.96 1.30 -0.40
CA MET A 83 -5.32 1.10 0.09
C MET A 83 -5.49 1.89 1.39
N ASP A 84 -6.46 2.79 1.42
CA ASP A 84 -6.81 3.57 2.61
C ASP A 84 -8.21 3.19 3.09
N GLY A 85 -8.31 2.69 4.32
CA GLY A 85 -9.58 2.37 4.98
C GLY A 85 -9.71 0.91 5.36
N GLU A 86 -10.92 0.38 5.29
CA GLU A 86 -11.25 -0.97 5.75
C GLU A 86 -12.21 -1.70 4.78
N ILE A 87 -11.98 -3.00 4.61
CA ILE A 87 -12.90 -3.93 3.94
C ILE A 87 -14.01 -4.27 4.92
N ASP A 88 -15.25 -4.14 4.48
CA ASP A 88 -16.41 -4.53 5.27
C ASP A 88 -16.46 -6.05 5.42
N MET A 89 -16.36 -6.55 6.65
CA MET A 89 -16.42 -7.97 6.95
C MET A 89 -17.72 -8.64 6.49
N GLU A 90 -18.84 -7.91 6.45
CA GLU A 90 -20.12 -8.43 5.96
C GLU A 90 -20.18 -8.52 4.43
N LYS A 91 -19.34 -7.76 3.73
CA LYS A 91 -19.28 -7.68 2.26
C LYS A 91 -17.94 -8.16 1.70
N MET A 92 -17.14 -8.83 2.53
CA MET A 92 -15.76 -9.18 2.23
C MET A 92 -15.63 -9.94 0.91
N GLU A 93 -16.47 -10.94 0.67
CA GLU A 93 -16.42 -11.73 -0.57
C GLU A 93 -16.64 -10.87 -1.83
N VAL A 94 -17.62 -9.97 -1.78
CA VAL A 94 -17.95 -9.09 -2.92
C VAL A 94 -16.84 -8.06 -3.13
N GLN A 95 -16.34 -7.47 -2.05
CA GLN A 95 -15.29 -6.45 -2.10
C GLN A 95 -13.93 -7.03 -2.52
N LEU A 96 -13.57 -8.23 -2.03
CA LEU A 96 -12.36 -8.92 -2.47
C LEU A 96 -12.42 -9.26 -3.95
N LYS A 97 -13.57 -9.73 -4.44
CA LYS A 97 -13.75 -10.00 -5.87
C LYS A 97 -13.60 -8.73 -6.72
N GLU A 98 -14.14 -7.60 -6.25
CA GLU A 98 -13.99 -6.30 -6.93
C GLU A 98 -12.54 -5.82 -6.97
N ILE A 99 -11.79 -6.05 -5.88
CA ILE A 99 -10.34 -5.78 -5.81
C ILE A 99 -9.58 -6.69 -6.80
N GLU A 100 -9.83 -8.00 -6.77
CA GLU A 100 -9.18 -8.98 -7.65
C GLU A 100 -9.44 -8.67 -9.13
N GLU A 101 -10.67 -8.29 -9.48
CA GLU A 101 -11.02 -7.88 -10.85
C GLU A 101 -10.33 -6.57 -11.27
N SER A 102 -9.93 -5.74 -10.31
CA SER A 102 -9.28 -4.44 -10.53
C SER A 102 -7.76 -4.51 -10.49
N ILE A 103 -7.16 -5.63 -10.05
CA ILE A 103 -5.71 -5.84 -10.00
C ILE A 103 -5.22 -6.59 -11.25
N GLU A 104 -4.02 -6.24 -11.72
CA GLU A 104 -3.28 -6.95 -12.77
C GLU A 104 -1.82 -7.17 -12.33
N GLY A 105 -1.25 -8.34 -12.62
CA GLY A 105 0.13 -8.67 -12.26
C GLY A 105 0.41 -10.16 -12.21
#